data_AF-A0A537W4L4-F1
#
_entry.id   AF-A0A537W4L4-F1
#
_cell.length_a   1.000
_cell.length_b   1.000
_cell.length_c   1.000
_cell.angle_alpha   90.00
_cell.angle_beta   90.00
_cell.angle_gamma   90.00
#
_symmetry.space_group_name_H-M   'P 1'
#
loop_
_entity.id
_entity.type
_entity.pdbx_description
1 polymer ?
#
loop_
_entity_poly.entity_id
_entity_poly.type
_entity_poly.pdbx_seq_one_letter_code
_entity_poly.pdbx_strand_id
1 'polypeptide(L)'
;MTEGRPGTPLALRTFVVDASTCKAIKGAAVDIWHADAGGVYSGFGQGAGNRTFMRGIQRANAKGLALFRTVYPGWYQGRTVHIHVKVHLGGNVVHTGQLYFPDAVTDAAYRAAPYSSRPGRDVRNATDSVFRNGGKKSLVSVRKTAAGYVATITMGVHRS
;
A
#
# COMPACT_ATOMS: atom_id res chain seq x y z
N MET A 1 -11.59 0.36 5.61
CA MET A 1 -11.19 -0.73 4.68
C MET A 1 -10.71 -2.00 5.38
N THR A 2 -10.46 -2.02 6.69
CA THR A 2 -9.87 -3.21 7.34
C THR A 2 -10.86 -4.33 7.61
N GLU A 3 -12.16 -4.03 7.71
CA GLU A 3 -13.22 -5.00 8.08
C GLU A 3 -12.90 -5.77 9.37
N GLY A 4 -12.33 -5.07 10.36
CA GLY A 4 -11.98 -5.65 11.66
C GLY A 4 -10.76 -6.60 11.66
N ARG A 5 -10.11 -6.82 10.51
CA ARG A 5 -8.90 -7.65 10.43
C ARG A 5 -7.78 -7.05 11.31
N PRO A 6 -7.09 -7.89 12.11
CA PRO A 6 -6.04 -7.43 13.00
C PRO A 6 -4.77 -7.05 12.23
N GLY A 7 -3.93 -6.24 12.87
CA GLY A 7 -2.64 -5.82 12.35
C GLY A 7 -2.19 -4.50 13.00
N THR A 8 -0.92 -4.16 12.83
CA THR A 8 -0.40 -2.88 13.31
C THR A 8 -1.04 -1.77 12.48
N PRO A 9 -1.68 -0.75 13.08
CA PRO A 9 -2.34 0.29 12.29
C PRO A 9 -1.37 1.04 11.38
N LEU A 10 -1.83 1.34 10.17
CA LEU A 10 -1.10 2.06 9.14
C LEU A 10 -1.98 3.18 8.57
N ALA A 11 -1.53 4.42 8.73
CA ALA A 11 -2.06 5.55 8.00
C ALA A 11 -1.23 5.77 6.72
N LEU A 12 -1.79 5.43 5.57
CA LEU A 12 -1.15 5.63 4.27
C LEU A 12 -1.61 6.96 3.66
N ARG A 13 -0.65 7.85 3.43
CA ARG A 13 -0.84 9.16 2.78
C ARG A 13 -0.26 9.11 1.38
N THR A 14 -1.13 9.12 0.38
CA THR A 14 -0.72 9.22 -1.02
C THR A 14 -1.01 10.62 -1.54
N PHE A 15 0.00 11.31 -2.05
CA PHE A 15 -0.17 12.59 -2.74
C PHE A 15 -0.13 12.34 -4.23
N VAL A 16 -1.15 12.81 -4.96
CA VAL A 16 -1.21 12.75 -6.42
C VAL A 16 -0.88 14.12 -6.97
N VAL A 17 0.17 14.19 -7.78
CA VAL A 17 0.61 15.40 -8.47
C VAL A 17 0.73 15.15 -9.96
N ASP A 18 0.59 16.22 -10.73
CA ASP A 18 0.88 16.20 -12.15
C ASP A 18 2.38 16.07 -12.38
N ALA A 19 2.80 15.08 -13.16
CA ALA A 19 4.21 14.75 -13.35
C ALA A 19 5.01 15.86 -14.05
N SER A 20 4.35 16.69 -14.87
CA SER A 20 5.00 17.76 -15.63
C SER A 20 5.08 19.06 -14.85
N THR A 21 4.07 19.35 -14.02
CA THR A 21 3.95 20.65 -13.33
C THR A 21 4.15 20.59 -11.83
N CYS A 22 4.23 19.37 -11.26
CA CYS A 22 4.26 19.11 -9.82
C CYS A 22 3.03 19.64 -9.04
N LYS A 23 1.99 20.12 -9.75
CA LYS A 23 0.78 20.66 -9.12
C LYS A 23 -0.11 19.52 -8.61
N ALA A 24 -0.69 19.70 -7.43
CA ALA A 24 -1.60 18.73 -6.83
C ALA A 24 -2.82 18.46 -7.73
N ILE A 25 -3.21 17.19 -7.84
CA ILE A 25 -4.40 16.78 -8.59
C ILE A 25 -5.56 16.53 -7.62
N LYS A 26 -6.45 17.51 -7.49
CA LYS A 26 -7.72 17.35 -6.77
C LYS A 26 -8.62 16.36 -7.50
N GLY A 27 -9.30 15.49 -6.75
CA GLY A 27 -10.34 14.60 -7.25
C GLY A 27 -9.84 13.31 -7.88
N ALA A 28 -8.52 13.12 -8.02
CA ALA A 28 -7.94 11.85 -8.44
C ALA A 28 -8.42 10.71 -7.53
N ALA A 29 -8.97 9.64 -8.10
CA ALA A 29 -9.37 8.49 -7.31
C ALA A 29 -8.17 7.54 -7.20
N VAL A 30 -7.70 7.33 -5.98
CA VAL A 30 -6.65 6.38 -5.65
C VAL A 30 -7.32 5.11 -5.18
N ASP A 31 -7.07 3.99 -5.85
CA ASP A 31 -7.53 2.67 -5.49
C ASP A 31 -6.34 1.88 -4.94
N ILE A 32 -6.48 1.29 -3.75
CA ILE A 32 -5.45 0.43 -3.16
C ILE A 32 -6.01 -0.92 -2.77
N TRP A 33 -5.15 -1.93 -2.88
CA TRP A 33 -5.41 -3.26 -2.31
C TRP A 33 -4.12 -3.91 -1.81
N HIS A 34 -4.22 -4.69 -0.74
CA HIS A 34 -3.07 -5.42 -0.20
C HIS A 34 -3.50 -6.67 0.59
N ALA A 35 -2.53 -7.50 0.94
CA ALA A 35 -2.75 -8.63 1.84
C ALA A 35 -3.03 -8.15 3.27
N ASP A 36 -3.84 -8.89 4.02
CA ASP A 36 -3.96 -8.68 5.46
C ASP A 36 -2.66 -9.09 6.20
N ALA A 37 -2.63 -8.96 7.53
CA ALA A 37 -1.45 -9.31 8.32
C ALA A 37 -1.03 -10.80 8.18
N GLY A 38 -1.99 -11.67 7.85
CA GLY A 38 -1.80 -13.09 7.56
C GLY A 38 -1.28 -13.39 6.16
N GLY A 39 -1.13 -12.39 5.28
CA GLY A 39 -0.71 -12.61 3.90
C GLY A 39 -1.84 -13.00 2.96
N VAL A 40 -3.10 -12.87 3.39
CA VAL A 40 -4.28 -13.28 2.61
C VAL A 40 -4.87 -12.06 1.89
N TYR A 41 -5.23 -12.22 0.61
CA TYR A 41 -6.01 -11.24 -0.13
C TYR A 41 -7.51 -11.56 -0.07
N SER A 42 -8.32 -10.52 0.08
CA SER A 42 -9.77 -10.61 -0.11
C SER A 42 -10.12 -10.82 -1.60
N GLY A 43 -11.22 -11.50 -1.89
CA GLY A 43 -11.65 -11.79 -3.27
C GLY A 43 -10.89 -12.91 -3.99
N PHE A 44 -9.95 -13.58 -3.32
CA PHE A 44 -9.18 -14.71 -3.89
C PHE A 44 -9.37 -15.99 -3.06
N GLY A 45 -9.52 -17.14 -3.74
CA GLY A 45 -9.76 -18.46 -3.15
C GLY A 45 -11.24 -18.89 -3.15
N GLN A 46 -11.48 -20.19 -2.90
CA GLN A 46 -12.85 -20.73 -2.86
C GLN A 46 -13.68 -20.04 -1.75
N GLY A 47 -14.89 -19.61 -2.11
CA GLY A 47 -15.81 -18.94 -1.17
C GLY A 47 -15.42 -17.53 -0.74
N ALA A 48 -14.41 -16.91 -1.37
CA ALA A 48 -13.90 -15.59 -1.00
C ALA A 48 -14.43 -14.42 -1.85
N GLY A 49 -15.29 -14.70 -2.85
CA GLY A 49 -15.68 -13.75 -3.90
C GLY A 49 -16.31 -12.43 -3.41
N ASN A 50 -16.98 -12.45 -2.26
CA ASN A 50 -17.64 -11.24 -1.71
C ASN A 50 -16.81 -10.53 -0.61
N ARG A 51 -15.60 -11.01 -0.30
CA ARG A 51 -14.77 -10.39 0.74
C ARG A 51 -14.03 -9.19 0.15
N THR A 52 -14.01 -8.07 0.87
CA THR A 52 -13.41 -6.81 0.39
C THR A 52 -12.38 -6.19 1.34
N PHE A 53 -12.02 -6.87 2.44
CA PHE A 53 -11.01 -6.36 3.37
C PHE A 53 -9.71 -5.96 2.67
N MET A 54 -9.06 -4.92 3.20
CA MET A 54 -7.83 -4.35 2.65
C MET A 54 -7.94 -3.83 1.21
N ARG A 55 -9.17 -3.52 0.75
CA ARG A 55 -9.43 -2.80 -0.51
C ARG A 55 -10.12 -1.48 -0.23
N GLY A 56 -9.82 -0.44 -0.99
CA GLY A 56 -10.49 0.83 -0.84
C GLY A 56 -10.09 1.88 -1.86
N ILE A 57 -11.03 2.76 -2.17
CA ILE A 57 -10.83 3.89 -3.07
C ILE A 57 -11.00 5.18 -2.26
N GLN A 58 -10.09 6.13 -2.44
CA GLN A 58 -10.22 7.47 -1.88
C GLN A 58 -9.98 8.53 -2.93
N ARG A 59 -10.78 9.59 -2.91
CA ARG A 59 -10.56 10.76 -3.75
C ARG A 59 -9.58 11.72 -3.10
N ALA A 60 -8.58 12.13 -3.86
CA ALA A 60 -7.59 13.11 -3.45
C ALA A 60 -8.24 14.48 -3.18
N ASN A 61 -7.90 15.10 -2.05
CA ASN A 61 -8.40 16.43 -1.69
C ASN A 61 -7.70 17.56 -2.49
N ALA A 62 -7.96 18.82 -2.15
CA ALA A 62 -7.36 19.98 -2.85
C ALA A 62 -5.82 20.01 -2.81
N LYS A 63 -5.19 19.34 -1.84
CA LYS A 63 -3.73 19.20 -1.73
C LYS A 63 -3.21 17.93 -2.44
N GLY A 64 -4.06 17.23 -3.19
CA GLY A 64 -3.72 15.96 -3.84
C GLY A 64 -3.66 14.77 -2.88
N LEU A 65 -4.02 14.94 -1.61
CA LEU A 65 -3.90 13.89 -0.60
C LEU A 65 -5.13 12.96 -0.63
N ALA A 66 -4.88 11.67 -0.81
CA ALA A 66 -5.78 10.58 -0.45
C ALA A 66 -5.21 9.85 0.79
N LEU A 67 -6.05 9.69 1.83
CA LEU A 67 -5.66 9.09 3.11
C LEU A 67 -6.41 7.78 3.33
N PHE A 68 -5.66 6.72 3.60
CA PHE A 68 -6.19 5.41 3.96
C PHE A 68 -5.82 5.07 5.39
N ARG A 69 -6.77 4.52 6.13
CA ARG A 69 -6.54 3.87 7.43
C ARG A 69 -6.68 2.38 7.24
N THR A 70 -5.57 1.67 7.35
CA THR A 70 -5.45 0.24 7.13
C THR A 70 -4.53 -0.40 8.18
N VAL A 71 -4.08 -1.64 7.96
CA VAL A 71 -3.02 -2.29 8.73
C VAL A 71 -1.77 -2.47 7.89
N TYR A 72 -0.61 -2.59 8.55
CA TYR A 72 0.64 -2.94 7.88
C TYR A 72 0.48 -4.28 7.14
N PRO A 73 0.84 -4.40 5.85
CA PRO A 73 0.56 -5.63 5.10
C PRO A 73 1.40 -6.80 5.61
N GLY A 74 0.82 -8.00 5.59
CA GLY A 74 1.56 -9.24 5.77
C GLY A 74 2.29 -9.65 4.49
N TRP A 75 3.23 -10.59 4.62
CA TRP A 75 3.92 -11.19 3.49
C TRP A 75 3.18 -12.44 3.00
N TYR A 76 3.40 -12.82 1.76
CA TYR A 76 2.97 -14.09 1.17
C TYR A 76 4.07 -14.60 0.24
N GLN A 77 4.04 -15.90 -0.05
CA GLN A 77 5.14 -16.59 -0.72
C GLN A 77 5.54 -15.91 -2.04
N GLY A 78 6.86 -15.75 -2.22
CA GLY A 78 7.47 -15.29 -3.46
C GLY A 78 7.44 -13.79 -3.70
N ARG A 79 6.92 -12.97 -2.77
CA ARG A 79 6.84 -11.52 -2.93
C ARG A 79 7.27 -10.76 -1.66
N THR A 80 7.98 -9.65 -1.84
CA THR A 80 8.23 -8.70 -0.72
C THR A 80 6.94 -8.01 -0.29
N VAL A 81 6.91 -7.39 0.88
CA VAL A 81 5.74 -6.67 1.41
C VAL A 81 5.42 -5.44 0.56
N HIS A 82 4.17 -5.32 0.10
CA HIS A 82 3.72 -4.22 -0.74
C HIS A 82 2.24 -3.90 -0.58
N ILE A 83 1.86 -2.71 -1.04
CA ILE A 83 0.46 -2.31 -1.28
C ILE A 83 0.33 -2.03 -2.77
N HIS A 84 -0.64 -2.62 -3.45
CA HIS A 84 -0.95 -2.25 -4.82
C HIS A 84 -1.70 -0.92 -4.88
N VAL A 85 -1.50 -0.18 -5.97
CA VAL A 85 -2.14 1.10 -6.21
C VAL A 85 -2.54 1.28 -7.67
N LYS A 86 -3.70 1.89 -7.89
CA LYS A 86 -4.10 2.52 -9.15
C LYS A 86 -4.49 3.98 -8.91
N VAL A 87 -4.24 4.83 -9.88
CA VAL A 87 -4.74 6.20 -9.90
C VAL A 87 -5.64 6.38 -11.11
N HIS A 88 -6.84 6.89 -10.86
CA HIS A 88 -7.82 7.19 -11.88
C HIS A 88 -8.06 8.70 -12.01
N LEU A 89 -8.04 9.20 -13.25
CA LEU A 89 -8.41 10.57 -13.61
C LEU A 89 -9.48 10.52 -14.69
N GLY A 90 -10.60 11.23 -14.48
CA GLY A 90 -11.69 11.26 -15.47
C GLY A 90 -12.27 9.89 -15.84
N GLY A 91 -12.15 8.88 -14.97
CA GLY A 91 -12.57 7.50 -15.24
C GLY A 91 -11.47 6.58 -15.79
N ASN A 92 -10.38 7.14 -16.32
CA ASN A 92 -9.27 6.37 -16.89
C ASN A 92 -8.22 6.01 -15.84
N VAL A 93 -7.66 4.81 -15.92
CA VAL A 93 -6.47 4.42 -15.15
C VAL A 93 -5.25 5.10 -15.78
N VAL A 94 -4.65 6.05 -15.06
CA VAL A 94 -3.44 6.77 -15.51
C VAL A 94 -2.16 6.26 -14.85
N HIS A 95 -2.28 5.45 -13.80
CA HIS A 95 -1.15 4.83 -13.12
C HIS A 95 -1.55 3.50 -12.50
N THR A 96 -0.68 2.50 -12.61
CA THR A 96 -0.76 1.23 -11.90
C THR A 96 0.62 0.94 -11.32
N GLY A 97 0.69 0.57 -10.04
CA GLY A 97 1.96 0.36 -9.37
C GLY A 97 1.85 -0.43 -8.07
N GLN A 98 2.99 -0.50 -7.38
CA GLN A 98 3.12 -1.12 -6.06
C GLN A 98 3.94 -0.20 -5.17
N LEU A 99 3.49 -0.04 -3.93
CA LEU A 99 4.13 0.73 -2.87
C LEU A 99 4.88 -0.23 -1.96
N TYR A 100 6.17 0.00 -1.78
CA TYR A 100 7.06 -0.87 -1.01
C TYR A 100 7.50 -0.21 0.29
N PHE A 101 7.91 -1.02 1.27
CA PHE A 101 8.35 -0.55 2.57
C PHE A 101 9.85 -0.82 2.76
N PRO A 102 10.59 0.04 3.47
CA PRO A 102 11.96 -0.27 3.85
C PRO A 102 12.02 -1.56 4.68
N ASP A 103 12.93 -2.48 4.36
CA ASP A 103 12.98 -3.80 4.98
C ASP A 103 13.12 -3.74 6.51
N ALA A 104 13.89 -2.80 7.03
CA ALA A 104 14.07 -2.59 8.47
C ALA A 104 12.76 -2.18 9.18
N VAL A 105 11.87 -1.46 8.49
CA VAL A 105 10.56 -1.08 9.02
C VAL A 105 9.65 -2.31 9.08
N THR A 106 9.67 -3.15 8.04
CA THR A 106 8.95 -4.43 8.03
C THR A 106 9.44 -5.33 9.16
N ASP A 107 10.76 -5.45 9.32
CA ASP A 107 11.36 -6.25 10.41
C ASP A 107 10.94 -5.73 11.79
N ALA A 108 10.72 -4.42 11.95
CA ALA A 108 10.20 -3.83 13.18
C ALA A 108 8.70 -4.06 13.40
N ALA A 109 7.89 -3.94 12.35
CA ALA A 109 6.45 -4.22 12.41
C ALA A 109 6.20 -5.70 12.76
N TYR A 110 7.02 -6.60 12.22
CA TYR A 110 6.82 -8.04 12.37
C TYR A 110 7.16 -8.60 13.75
N ARG A 111 7.74 -7.79 14.64
CA ARG A 111 7.94 -8.15 16.05
C ARG A 111 6.66 -8.08 16.88
N ALA A 112 5.60 -7.44 16.38
CA ALA A 112 4.33 -7.33 17.07
C ALA A 112 3.31 -8.36 16.58
N ALA A 113 2.33 -8.70 17.41
CA ALA A 113 1.18 -9.48 16.98
C ALA A 113 0.37 -8.73 15.89
N PRO A 114 -0.27 -9.46 14.95
CA PRO A 114 -0.25 -10.91 14.78
C PRO A 114 0.93 -11.42 13.93
N TYR A 115 1.81 -10.53 13.48
CA TYR A 115 2.90 -10.90 12.57
C TYR A 115 3.94 -11.81 13.23
N SER A 116 4.21 -11.60 14.52
CA SER A 116 5.23 -12.33 15.28
C SER A 116 4.93 -13.82 15.44
N SER A 117 3.69 -14.27 15.21
CA SER A 117 3.31 -15.68 15.23
C SER A 117 3.47 -16.36 13.86
N ARG A 118 3.90 -15.62 12.83
CA ARG A 118 4.12 -16.16 11.48
C ARG A 118 5.60 -16.54 11.30
N PRO A 119 5.91 -17.50 10.40
CA PRO A 119 7.28 -17.72 9.98
C PRO A 119 7.86 -16.45 9.35
N GLY A 120 9.20 -16.36 9.36
CA GLY A 120 9.92 -15.28 8.69
C GLY A 120 9.59 -15.21 7.20
N ARG A 121 9.52 -13.98 6.66
CA ARG A 121 9.30 -13.77 5.22
C ARG A 121 10.43 -14.39 4.39
N ASP A 122 10.04 -14.96 3.26
CA ASP A 122 10.93 -15.63 2.31
C ASP A 122 11.62 -14.64 1.33
N VAL A 123 10.97 -13.51 1.03
CA VAL A 123 11.44 -12.51 0.08
C VAL A 123 11.63 -11.14 0.72
N ARG A 124 12.76 -10.50 0.40
CA ARG A 124 13.09 -9.10 0.75
C ARG A 124 13.04 -8.23 -0.50
N ASN A 125 13.07 -6.91 -0.33
CA ASN A 125 13.02 -5.99 -1.48
C ASN A 125 14.11 -6.30 -2.52
N ALA A 126 15.34 -6.52 -2.07
CA ALA A 126 16.46 -6.78 -2.98
C ALA A 126 16.30 -8.07 -3.81
N THR A 127 15.49 -9.03 -3.35
CA THR A 127 15.29 -10.33 -4.03
C THR A 127 13.93 -10.45 -4.74
N ASP A 128 12.99 -9.53 -4.50
CA ASP A 128 11.71 -9.47 -5.21
C ASP A 128 11.91 -9.00 -6.66
N SER A 129 11.44 -9.80 -7.63
CA SER A 129 11.59 -9.50 -9.06
C SER A 129 10.87 -8.22 -9.48
N VAL A 130 9.71 -7.92 -8.90
CA VAL A 130 8.93 -6.72 -9.22
C VAL A 130 9.57 -5.47 -8.62
N PHE A 131 10.07 -5.57 -7.38
CA PHE A 131 10.79 -4.48 -6.73
C PHE A 131 12.07 -4.12 -7.50
N ARG A 132 12.82 -5.13 -7.98
CA ARG A 132 14.01 -4.88 -8.80
C ARG A 132 13.68 -4.14 -10.10
N ASN A 133 12.46 -4.32 -10.63
CA ASN A 133 11.97 -3.61 -11.81
C ASN A 133 11.39 -2.22 -11.48
N GLY A 134 12.15 -1.39 -10.76
CA GLY A 134 11.81 0.03 -10.51
C GLY A 134 11.14 0.34 -9.16
N GLY A 135 10.90 -0.66 -8.31
CA GLY A 135 10.28 -0.50 -6.99
C GLY A 135 11.03 0.40 -6.01
N LYS A 136 12.33 0.65 -6.22
CA LYS A 136 13.10 1.66 -5.46
C LYS A 136 12.45 3.05 -5.50
N LYS A 137 11.83 3.43 -6.63
CA LYS A 137 11.12 4.72 -6.79
C LYS A 137 9.77 4.76 -6.09
N SER A 138 9.28 3.60 -5.65
CA SER A 138 7.98 3.44 -4.99
C SER A 138 8.11 3.03 -3.52
N LEU A 139 9.29 3.22 -2.92
CA LEU A 139 9.48 3.08 -1.48
C LEU A 139 8.76 4.21 -0.73
N VAL A 140 7.87 3.84 0.18
CA VAL A 140 7.20 4.81 1.04
C VAL A 140 8.15 5.34 2.12
N SER A 141 8.04 6.62 2.45
CA SER A 141 8.64 7.16 3.67
C SER A 141 7.78 6.74 4.85
N VAL A 142 8.37 6.09 5.87
CA VAL A 142 7.62 5.57 7.02
C VAL A 142 8.11 6.18 8.31
N ARG A 143 7.16 6.61 9.14
CA ARG A 143 7.42 7.08 10.50
C ARG A 143 6.60 6.28 11.50
N LYS A 144 7.24 5.84 12.59
CA LYS A 144 6.55 5.22 13.73
C LYS A 144 5.81 6.28 14.56
N THR A 145 4.67 5.91 15.12
CA THR A 145 3.83 6.73 15.99
C THR A 145 3.33 5.87 17.16
N ALA A 146 2.71 6.49 18.16
CA ALA A 146 2.09 5.74 19.26
C ALA A 146 0.99 4.77 18.78
N ALA A 147 0.28 5.12 17.69
CA ALA A 147 -0.81 4.32 17.15
C ALA A 147 -0.37 3.25 16.14
N GLY A 148 0.90 3.19 15.74
CA GLY A 148 1.38 2.36 14.63
C GLY A 148 2.29 3.13 13.69
N TYR A 149 2.03 3.09 12.38
CA TYR A 149 2.88 3.73 11.36
C TYR A 149 2.12 4.76 10.51
N VAL A 150 2.85 5.77 10.04
CA VAL A 150 2.43 6.66 8.95
C VAL A 150 3.35 6.40 7.77
N ALA A 151 2.80 5.94 6.65
CA ALA A 151 3.50 5.82 5.38
C ALA A 151 3.10 6.96 4.46
N THR A 152 4.07 7.58 3.77
CA THR A 152 3.83 8.70 2.86
C THR A 152 4.54 8.48 1.54
N ILE A 153 3.86 8.78 0.43
CA ILE A 153 4.46 8.83 -0.91
C ILE A 153 3.78 9.90 -1.77
N THR A 154 4.56 10.50 -2.66
CA THR A 154 4.07 11.36 -3.74
C THR A 154 4.17 10.61 -5.06
N MET A 155 3.06 10.51 -5.78
CA MET A 155 2.94 9.87 -7.08
C MET A 155 2.73 10.96 -8.13
N GLY A 156 3.74 11.15 -8.99
CA GLY A 156 3.61 11.95 -10.21
C GLY A 156 2.93 11.13 -11.29
N VAL A 157 1.81 11.63 -11.82
CA VAL A 157 1.05 10.98 -12.90
C VAL A 157 0.88 11.93 -14.08
N HIS A 158 0.86 11.38 -15.29
CA HIS A 158 0.49 12.15 -16.47
C HIS A 158 -1.03 12.15 -16.60
N ARG A 159 -1.59 13.34 -16.86
CA ARG A 159 -2.95 13.45 -17.40
C ARG A 159 -2.83 13.00 -18.86
N SER A 160 -3.45 11.87 -19.19
CA SER A 160 -3.53 11.36 -20.57
C SER A 160 -3.87 12.46 -21.57
#